data_AF-A0A3Q9BPP6-F1
#
_entry.id   AF-A0A3Q9BPP6-F1
#
_cell.length_a   1.000
_cell.length_b   1.000
_cell.length_c   1.000
_cell.angle_alpha   90.00
_cell.angle_beta   90.00
_cell.angle_gamma   90.00
#
_symmetry.space_group_name_H-M   'P 1'
#
loop_
_entity.id
_entity.type
_entity.pdbx_description
1 polymer ?
#
loop_
_entity_poly.entity_id
_entity_poly.type
_entity_poly.pdbx_seq_one_letter_code
_entity_poly.pdbx_strand_id
1 'polypeptide(L)' 'MRLLSELFSSDSGRASIAGIIFMLGMGVFFIRFFLRKMEEETLAEQKKTKK' A
#
# COMPACT_ATOMS: atom_id res chain seq x y z
N MET A 1 4.67 -14.42 32.33
CA MET A 1 3.63 -14.15 31.32
C MET A 1 2.99 -12.77 31.52
N ARG A 2 3.76 -11.68 31.44
CA ARG A 2 3.26 -10.29 31.48
C ARG A 2 4.14 -9.34 30.65
N LEU A 3 5.44 -9.65 30.54
CA LEU A 3 6.43 -8.88 29.77
C LEU A 3 6.12 -8.79 28.26
N LEU A 4 5.73 -9.90 27.62
CA LEU A 4 5.39 -9.87 26.19
C LEU A 4 4.09 -9.09 25.92
N SER A 5 3.14 -9.13 26.86
CA SER A 5 1.88 -8.41 26.70
C SER A 5 2.02 -6.93 27.02
N GLU A 6 2.91 -6.51 27.95
CA GLU A 6 3.30 -5.10 28.11
C GLU A 6 4.13 -4.59 26.93
N LEU A 7 4.99 -5.41 26.32
CA LEU A 7 5.74 -5.02 25.12
C LEU A 7 4.82 -4.83 23.92
N PHE A 8 3.78 -5.67 23.77
CA PHE A 8 2.77 -5.51 22.72
C PHE A 8 1.70 -4.45 23.04
N SER A 9 1.38 -4.22 24.32
CA SER A 9 0.25 -3.35 24.74
C SER A 9 0.67 -1.94 25.16
N SER A 10 1.92 -1.71 25.61
CA SER A 10 2.31 -0.44 26.23
C SER A 10 2.78 0.67 25.27
N ASP A 11 3.27 0.36 24.07
CA ASP A 11 3.53 1.36 23.00
C ASP A 11 3.99 0.71 21.68
N SER A 12 4.73 -0.39 21.80
CA SER A 12 5.44 -1.03 20.68
C SER A 12 4.53 -1.75 19.68
N GLY A 13 3.34 -2.20 20.09
CA GLY A 13 2.37 -2.82 19.17
C GLY A 13 1.83 -1.83 18.14
N ARG A 14 1.57 -0.58 18.54
CA ARG A 14 1.12 0.49 17.63
C ARG A 14 2.22 0.90 16.65
N ALA A 15 3.46 0.98 17.11
CA ALA A 15 4.61 1.22 16.24
C ALA A 15 4.78 0.12 15.19
N SER A 16 4.58 -1.15 15.57
CA SER A 16 4.63 -2.29 14.65
C SER A 16 3.46 -2.30 13.65
N ILE A 17 2.23 -2.02 14.12
CA ILE A 17 1.05 -1.88 13.26
C ILE A 17 1.21 -0.71 12.28
N ALA A 18 1.74 0.43 12.74
CA ALA A 18 2.05 1.57 11.88
C ALA A 18 3.08 1.20 10.80
N GLY A 19 4.10 0.41 11.16
CA GLY A 19 5.07 -0.11 10.21
C GLY A 19 4.45 -1.02 9.15
N ILE A 20 3.54 -1.92 9.55
CA ILE A 20 2.82 -2.81 8.62
C ILE A 20 1.92 -2.01 7.68
N ILE A 21 1.15 -1.06 8.22
CA ILE A 21 0.29 -0.16 7.43
C ILE A 21 1.14 0.69 6.48
N PHE A 22 2.29 1.17 6.92
CA PHE A 22 3.21 1.94 6.09
C PHE A 22 3.80 1.08 4.96
N MET A 23 4.23 -0.15 5.27
CA MET A 23 4.79 -1.06 4.28
C MET A 23 3.75 -1.48 3.24
N LEU A 24 2.53 -1.81 3.67
CA LEU A 24 1.40 -2.10 2.78
C LEU A 24 0.98 -0.86 1.99
N GLY A 25 0.93 0.31 2.62
CA GLY A 25 0.60 1.58 1.98
C GLY A 25 1.56 1.93 0.85
N MET A 26 2.87 1.74 1.06
CA MET A 26 3.88 1.91 0.01
C MET A 26 3.69 0.91 -1.14
N GLY A 27 3.41 -0.36 -0.84
CA GLY A 27 3.15 -1.39 -1.86
C GLY A 27 1.90 -1.09 -2.69
N VAL A 28 0.80 -0.74 -2.03
CA VAL A 28 -0.47 -0.36 -2.68
C VAL A 28 -0.31 0.92 -3.49
N PHE A 29 0.45 1.91 -2.99
CA PHE A 29 0.73 3.15 -3.73
C PHE A 29 1.47 2.86 -5.03
N PHE A 30 2.46 1.97 -5.00
CA PHE A 30 3.21 1.58 -6.19
C PHE A 30 2.30 0.90 -7.22
N ILE A 31 1.49 -0.07 -6.78
CA ILE A 31 0.52 -0.76 -7.63
C ILE A 31 -0.52 0.25 -8.18
N ARG A 32 -1.06 1.14 -7.34
CA ARG A 32 -2.03 2.18 -7.72
C ARG A 32 -1.46 3.17 -8.71
N PHE A 33 -0.21 3.59 -8.52
CA PHE A 33 0.49 4.49 -9.43
C PHE A 33 0.74 3.82 -10.78
N PHE A 34 1.19 2.56 -10.77
CA PHE A 34 1.44 1.78 -11.97
C PHE A 34 0.14 1.51 -12.74
N LEU A 35 -0.93 1.09 -12.05
CA LEU A 35 -2.26 0.95 -12.63
C LEU A 35 -2.75 2.24 -13.25
N ARG A 36 -2.60 3.38 -12.57
CA ARG A 36 -3.02 4.68 -13.11
C ARG A 36 -2.22 5.08 -14.35
N LYS A 37 -0.93 4.72 -14.40
CA LYS A 37 -0.07 4.95 -15.57
C LYS A 37 -0.43 4.04 -16.74
N MET A 38 -0.69 2.76 -16.45
CA MET A 38 -1.19 1.78 -17.43
C MET A 38 -2.58 2.17 -17.93
N GLU A 39 -3.43 2.77 -17.10
CA GLU A 39 -4.76 3.27 -17.47
C GLU A 39 -4.65 4.48 -18.40
N GLU A 40 -3.70 5.39 -18.18
CA GLU A 40 -3.38 6.46 -19.12
C GLU A 40 -2.91 5.92 -20.48
N GLU A 41 -2.05 4.90 -20.48
CA GLU A 41 -1.57 4.26 -21.71
C GLU A 41 -2.68 3.45 -22.41
N THR A 42 -3.49 2.68 -21.68
CA THR A 42 -4.64 1.97 -22.26
C THR A 42 -5.73 2.93 -22.73
N LEU A 43 -5.94 4.09 -22.09
CA LEU A 43 -6.85 5.12 -22.63
C LEU A 43 -6.30 5.74 -23.91
N ALA A 44 -4.98 5.93 -24.01
CA ALA A 44 -4.33 6.38 -25.24
C ALA A 44 -4.37 5.31 -26.35
N GLU A 45 -4.22 4.04 -26.00
CA GLU A 45 -4.28 2.90 -26.90
C GLU A 45 -5.72 2.62 -27.37
N GLN A 46 -6.69 2.68 -26.45
CA GLN A 46 -8.14 2.52 -26.73
C GLN A 46 -8.65 3.62 -27.67
N LYS A 47 -8.11 4.83 -27.59
CA LYS A 47 -8.40 5.89 -28.57
C LYS A 47 -7.82 5.62 -29.95
N LYS A 48 -6.74 4.83 -30.06
CA LYS A 48 -6.15 4.42 -31.35
C LYS A 48 -6.85 3.21 -31.95
N THR A 49 -7.27 2.22 -31.15
CA THR A 49 -7.99 1.04 -31.68
C THR A 49 -9.46 1.32 -32.03
N LYS A 50 -10.04 2.43 -31.56
CA LYS A 50 -11.42 2.82 -31.86
C LYS A 50 -11.55 3.87 -32.98
N LYS A 51 -10.45 4.21 -33.66
CA LYS A 51 -10.41 5.13 -34.80
C LYS A 51 -10.03 4.37 -36.07
#